data_AF-A0A832ZEU1-F1
#
_entry.id   AF-A0A832ZEU1-F1
#
_cell.length_a   1.000
_cell.length_b   1.000
_cell.length_c   1.000
_cell.angle_alpha   90.00
_cell.angle_beta   90.00
_cell.angle_gamma   90.00
#
_symmetry.space_group_name_H-M   'P 1'
#
loop_
_entity.id
_entity.type
_entity.pdbx_description
1 polymer ?
#
loop_
_entity_poly.entity_id
_entity_poly.type
_entity_poly.pdbx_seq_one_letter_code
_entity_poly.pdbx_strand_id
1 'polypeptide(L)'
;MNWKRGAYPEFTLEDAIATLFLLKIPRGRKQISDELDLGEGSVRTLLKKLAKLELIESKQKGHHLSENGSKVLSEITTLFSEPVEVEKVEGMPTCALLVKSPPQFKSIELRDEAIRYSAKGAMILICKNGEIVFPEDGRSLRETLP
;
A
#
# COMPACT_ATOMS: atom_id res chain seq x y z
N MET A 1 -19.16 -5.24 -36.88
CA MET A 1 -19.40 -4.68 -35.53
C MET A 1 -18.07 -4.61 -34.81
N ASN A 2 -17.49 -3.40 -34.68
CA ASN A 2 -16.25 -3.20 -33.93
C ASN A 2 -16.60 -2.99 -32.46
N TRP A 3 -16.53 -4.08 -31.68
CA TRP A 3 -16.61 -4.00 -30.23
C TRP A 3 -15.30 -3.40 -29.72
N LYS A 4 -15.28 -2.08 -29.46
CA LYS A 4 -14.17 -1.47 -28.71
C LYS A 4 -14.23 -2.03 -27.29
N ARG A 5 -13.46 -3.08 -27.01
CA ARG A 5 -13.20 -3.50 -25.63
C ARG A 5 -12.60 -2.28 -24.92
N GLY A 6 -13.27 -1.79 -23.88
CA GLY A 6 -12.67 -0.80 -22.99
C GLY A 6 -11.35 -1.35 -22.45
N ALA A 7 -10.42 -0.46 -22.07
CA ALA A 7 -9.14 -0.84 -21.47
C ALA A 7 -9.37 -1.95 -20.43
N TYR A 8 -8.52 -2.99 -20.44
CA TYR A 8 -8.60 -4.01 -19.41
C TYR A 8 -8.44 -3.31 -18.06
N PRO A 9 -9.21 -3.72 -17.03
CA PRO A 9 -9.01 -3.17 -15.70
C PRO A 9 -7.58 -3.49 -15.24
N GLU A 10 -6.75 -2.46 -15.24
CA GLU A 10 -5.39 -2.45 -14.75
C GLU A 10 -5.46 -2.13 -13.27
N PHE A 11 -5.43 -3.17 -12.46
CA PHE A 11 -5.13 -3.05 -11.04
C PHE A 11 -4.21 -4.21 -10.66
N THR A 12 -3.36 -3.99 -9.67
CA THR A 12 -2.35 -4.94 -9.21
C THR A 12 -2.69 -5.51 -7.83
N LEU A 13 -1.83 -6.37 -7.29
CA LEU A 13 -2.03 -6.89 -5.94
C LEU A 13 -1.90 -5.77 -4.89
N GLU A 14 -0.98 -4.84 -5.13
CA GLU A 14 -0.72 -3.65 -4.34
C GLU A 14 -1.98 -2.78 -4.23
N ASP A 15 -2.71 -2.58 -5.33
CA ASP A 15 -4.00 -1.86 -5.33
C ASP A 15 -5.06 -2.54 -4.47
N ALA A 16 -5.10 -3.87 -4.51
CA ALA A 16 -6.03 -4.65 -3.70
C ALA A 16 -5.69 -4.53 -2.21
N ILE A 17 -4.42 -4.62 -1.84
CA ILE A 17 -3.95 -4.44 -0.47
C ILE A 17 -4.24 -3.01 0.00
N ALA A 18 -3.88 -2.01 -0.80
CA ALA A 18 -4.14 -0.60 -0.50
C ALA A 18 -5.63 -0.34 -0.30
N THR A 19 -6.50 -0.91 -1.16
CA THR A 19 -7.95 -0.82 -1.00
C THR A 19 -8.42 -1.40 0.35
N LEU A 20 -7.88 -2.52 0.81
CA LEU A 20 -8.25 -3.07 2.12
C LEU A 20 -7.86 -2.10 3.26
N PHE A 21 -6.69 -1.46 3.19
CA PHE A 21 -6.31 -0.42 4.16
C PHE A 21 -7.23 0.79 4.12
N LEU A 22 -7.58 1.29 2.92
CA LEU A 22 -8.50 2.42 2.77
C LEU A 22 -9.89 2.12 3.34
N LEU A 23 -10.37 0.88 3.16
CA LEU A 23 -11.71 0.44 3.58
C LEU A 23 -11.86 0.13 5.07
N LYS A 24 -10.82 0.38 5.89
CA LYS A 24 -10.98 0.52 7.35
C LYS A 24 -12.01 1.58 7.70
N ILE A 25 -12.13 2.61 6.86
CA ILE A 25 -13.19 3.61 6.90
C ILE A 25 -14.03 3.43 5.63
N PRO A 26 -15.38 3.45 5.71
CA PRO A 26 -16.19 3.33 4.51
C PRO A 26 -15.86 4.40 3.46
N ARG A 27 -15.66 3.99 2.21
CA ARG A 27 -15.31 4.86 1.08
C ARG A 27 -16.19 4.61 -0.14
N GLY A 28 -16.54 5.67 -0.84
CA GLY A 28 -17.18 5.60 -2.15
C GLY A 28 -16.18 5.24 -3.25
N ARG A 29 -16.68 4.68 -4.36
CA ARG A 29 -15.84 4.29 -5.52
C ARG A 29 -14.97 5.43 -6.05
N LYS A 30 -15.52 6.65 -6.12
CA LYS A 30 -14.78 7.83 -6.58
C LYS A 30 -13.62 8.17 -5.64
N GLN A 31 -13.84 8.13 -4.33
CA GLN A 31 -12.77 8.36 -3.34
C GLN A 31 -11.65 7.33 -3.50
N ILE A 32 -11.99 6.05 -3.70
CA ILE A 32 -11.00 5.00 -3.94
C ILE A 32 -10.24 5.22 -5.25
N SER A 33 -10.92 5.70 -6.30
CA SER A 33 -10.31 6.09 -7.57
C SER A 33 -9.28 7.20 -7.39
N ASP A 34 -9.68 8.26 -6.68
CA ASP A 34 -8.85 9.44 -6.46
C ASP A 34 -7.67 9.12 -5.53
N GLU A 35 -7.87 8.31 -4.49
CA GLU A 35 -6.84 7.93 -3.52
C GLU A 35 -5.81 6.94 -4.08
N LEU A 36 -6.19 6.08 -5.04
CA LEU A 36 -5.29 5.11 -5.68
C LEU A 36 -4.78 5.54 -7.06
N ASP A 37 -5.20 6.70 -7.56
CA ASP A 37 -4.94 7.15 -8.94
C ASP A 37 -5.31 6.10 -10.00
N LEU A 38 -6.40 5.36 -9.76
CA LEU A 38 -6.90 4.33 -10.65
C LEU A 38 -8.07 4.85 -11.48
N GLY A 39 -8.17 4.40 -12.73
CA GLY A 39 -9.35 4.65 -13.56
C GLY A 39 -10.62 4.02 -12.98
N GLU A 40 -11.77 4.67 -13.14
CA GLU A 40 -13.06 4.21 -12.58
C GLU A 40 -13.42 2.76 -12.99
N GLY A 41 -13.04 2.35 -14.20
CA GLY A 41 -13.21 0.99 -14.71
C GLY A 41 -12.39 -0.06 -13.95
N SER A 42 -11.14 0.28 -13.61
CA SER A 42 -10.24 -0.54 -12.78
C SER A 42 -10.80 -0.69 -11.38
N VAL A 43 -11.14 0.42 -10.71
CA VAL A 43 -11.74 0.40 -9.36
C VAL A 43 -13.03 -0.41 -9.33
N ARG A 44 -13.91 -0.25 -10.32
CA ARG A 44 -15.14 -1.04 -10.41
C ARG A 44 -14.84 -2.54 -10.48
N THR A 45 -13.80 -2.94 -11.22
CA THR A 45 -13.45 -4.35 -11.35
C THR A 45 -12.75 -4.88 -10.11
N LEU A 46 -11.86 -4.08 -9.52
CA LEU A 46 -11.20 -4.37 -8.25
C LEU A 46 -12.22 -4.65 -7.15
N LEU A 47 -13.16 -3.72 -6.93
CA LEU A 47 -14.21 -3.88 -5.91
C LEU A 47 -15.12 -5.08 -6.18
N LYS A 48 -15.46 -5.35 -7.45
CA LYS A 48 -16.21 -6.57 -7.81
C LYS A 48 -15.45 -7.85 -7.46
N LYS A 49 -14.13 -7.90 -7.70
CA LYS A 49 -13.30 -9.05 -7.35
C LYS A 49 -13.16 -9.21 -5.84
N LEU A 50 -12.91 -8.13 -5.10
CA LEU A 50 -12.85 -8.15 -3.64
C LEU A 50 -14.18 -8.59 -3.01
N ALA A 51 -15.32 -8.14 -3.55
CA ALA A 51 -16.64 -8.57 -3.10
C ALA A 51 -16.90 -10.05 -3.41
N LYS A 52 -16.45 -10.54 -4.58
CA LYS A 52 -16.54 -11.97 -4.93
C LYS A 52 -15.71 -12.86 -4.01
N LEU A 53 -14.60 -12.34 -3.48
CA LEU A 53 -13.76 -12.98 -2.47
C LEU A 53 -14.30 -12.79 -1.04
N GLU A 54 -15.48 -12.16 -0.90
CA GLU A 54 -16.12 -11.88 0.38
C GLU A 54 -15.26 -11.02 1.32
N LEU A 55 -14.34 -10.20 0.77
CA LEU A 55 -13.48 -9.31 1.55
C LEU A 55 -14.13 -7.96 1.84
N ILE A 56 -15.09 -7.55 1.01
CA ILE A 56 -15.77 -6.26 1.14
C ILE A 56 -17.28 -6.40 0.92
N GLU A 57 -18.03 -5.47 1.51
CA GLU A 57 -19.45 -5.30 1.28
C GLU A 57 -19.75 -3.89 0.75
N SER A 58 -20.94 -3.71 0.18
CA SER A 58 -21.40 -2.41 -0.33
C SER A 58 -22.70 -2.02 0.37
N LYS A 59 -22.74 -0.82 0.95
CA LYS A 59 -23.93 -0.21 1.57
C LYS A 59 -24.17 1.19 0.99
N GLN A 60 -25.25 1.84 1.41
CA GLN A 60 -25.61 3.18 0.94
C GLN A 60 -24.51 4.24 1.17
N LYS A 61 -23.66 4.05 2.19
CA LYS A 61 -22.52 4.93 2.53
C LYS A 61 -21.22 4.60 1.80
N GLY A 62 -21.20 3.61 0.89
CA GLY A 62 -20.02 3.18 0.16
C GLY A 62 -19.63 1.74 0.43
N HIS A 63 -18.38 1.41 0.15
CA HIS A 63 -17.78 0.10 0.39
C HIS A 63 -17.14 0.06 1.77
N HIS A 64 -17.09 -1.11 2.39
CA HIS A 64 -16.40 -1.34 3.65
C HIS A 64 -15.90 -2.79 3.72
N LEU A 65 -14.97 -3.07 4.63
CA LEU A 65 -14.53 -4.44 4.90
C LEU A 65 -15.70 -5.29 5.41
N SER A 66 -15.76 -6.53 4.95
CA SER A 66 -16.58 -7.57 5.60
C SER A 66 -15.89 -8.05 6.89
N GLU A 67 -16.52 -8.98 7.61
CA GLU A 67 -15.85 -9.66 8.71
C GLU A 67 -14.62 -10.44 8.24
N ASN A 68 -14.71 -11.12 7.09
CA ASN A 68 -13.59 -11.86 6.50
C ASN A 68 -12.47 -10.92 6.03
N GLY A 69 -12.82 -9.80 5.37
CA GLY A 69 -11.83 -8.78 4.98
C GLY A 69 -11.12 -8.17 6.18
N SER A 70 -11.83 -7.97 7.29
CA SER A 70 -11.22 -7.50 8.54
C SER A 70 -10.24 -8.52 9.13
N LYS A 71 -10.54 -9.83 9.04
CA LYS A 71 -9.63 -10.90 9.45
C LYS A 71 -8.36 -10.92 8.58
N VAL A 72 -8.52 -10.88 7.26
CA VAL A 72 -7.38 -10.83 6.32
C VAL A 72 -6.51 -9.59 6.58
N LEU A 73 -7.11 -8.42 6.76
CA LEU A 73 -6.35 -7.21 7.06
C LEU A 73 -5.65 -7.31 8.42
N SER A 74 -6.29 -7.91 9.42
CA SER A 74 -5.66 -8.20 10.71
C SER A 74 -4.41 -9.06 10.55
N GLU A 75 -4.50 -10.16 9.79
CA GLU A 75 -3.36 -11.03 9.48
C GLU A 75 -2.21 -10.26 8.80
N ILE A 76 -2.52 -9.41 7.81
CA ILE A 76 -1.52 -8.54 7.17
C ILE A 76 -0.86 -7.62 8.22
N THR A 77 -1.64 -7.02 9.13
CA THR A 77 -1.10 -6.14 10.17
C THR A 77 -0.29 -6.85 11.26
N THR A 78 -0.35 -8.19 11.32
CA THR A 78 0.58 -8.97 12.16
C THR A 78 2.00 -8.96 11.59
N LEU A 79 2.14 -8.80 10.27
CA LEU A 79 3.42 -8.79 9.54
C LEU A 79 3.89 -7.38 9.20
N PHE A 80 2.97 -6.44 8.98
CA PHE A 80 3.26 -5.07 8.59
C PHE A 80 2.62 -4.06 9.56
N SER A 81 3.22 -2.89 9.75
CA SER A 81 2.45 -1.76 10.29
C SER A 81 1.52 -1.20 9.21
N GLU A 82 0.60 -0.34 9.63
CA GLU A 82 -0.06 0.55 8.69
C GLU A 82 0.98 1.48 8.04
N PRO A 83 0.81 1.83 6.75
CA PRO A 83 1.55 2.93 6.17
C PRO A 83 1.18 4.22 6.88
N VAL A 84 2.19 4.97 7.31
CA VAL A 84 2.01 6.28 7.93
C VAL A 84 2.70 7.34 7.07
N GLU A 85 2.06 8.48 6.91
CA GLU A 85 2.73 9.66 6.36
C GLU A 85 3.76 10.15 7.38
N VAL A 86 4.97 10.43 6.90
CA VAL A 86 6.08 10.94 7.70
C VAL A 86 6.52 12.30 7.17
N GLU A 87 7.48 12.92 7.85
CA GLU A 87 8.04 14.19 7.37
C GLU A 87 8.58 14.04 5.95
N LYS A 88 8.44 15.14 5.19
CA LYS A 88 8.86 15.16 3.79
C LYS A 88 10.37 15.00 3.69
N VAL A 89 10.81 13.97 2.99
CA VAL A 89 12.22 13.81 2.63
C VAL A 89 12.48 14.61 1.36
N GLU A 90 13.42 15.55 1.42
CA GLU A 90 13.76 16.44 0.30
C GLU A 90 12.54 17.19 -0.28
N GLY A 91 11.58 17.55 0.58
CA GLY A 91 10.37 18.26 0.19
C GLY A 91 9.29 17.40 -0.49
N MET A 92 9.46 16.07 -0.53
CA MET A 92 8.54 15.15 -1.17
C MET A 92 7.62 14.43 -0.17
N PRO A 93 6.34 14.20 -0.50
CA PRO A 93 5.47 13.34 0.29
C PRO A 93 6.13 11.98 0.51
N THR A 94 6.21 11.56 1.78
CA THR A 94 6.92 10.34 2.16
C THR A 94 6.04 9.52 3.09
N CYS A 95 5.98 8.22 2.87
CA CYS A 95 5.33 7.27 3.76
C CYS A 95 6.35 6.28 4.32
N ALA A 96 6.05 5.75 5.50
CA ALA A 96 6.83 4.69 6.13
C ALA A 96 5.92 3.55 6.55
N LEU A 97 6.44 2.32 6.46
CA LEU A 97 5.81 1.13 7.00
C LEU A 97 6.87 0.22 7.60
N LEU A 98 6.53 -0.46 8.70
CA LEU A 98 7.39 -1.43 9.36
C LEU A 98 7.07 -2.83 8.82
N VAL A 99 8.10 -3.57 8.42
CA VAL A 99 8.02 -5.01 8.17
C VAL A 99 8.54 -5.74 9.41
N LYS A 100 7.71 -6.60 10.00
CA LYS A 100 8.04 -7.39 11.19
C LYS A 100 8.69 -8.70 10.75
N SER A 101 9.80 -9.05 11.38
CA SER A 101 10.57 -10.27 11.08
C SER A 101 10.83 -10.46 9.58
N PRO A 102 11.42 -9.46 8.88
CA PRO A 102 11.67 -9.57 7.45
C PRO A 102 12.66 -10.70 7.17
N PRO A 103 12.60 -11.32 5.97
CA PRO A 103 13.65 -12.21 5.51
C PRO A 103 14.96 -11.42 5.29
N GLN A 104 16.06 -12.11 4.99
CA GLN A 104 17.25 -11.41 4.51
C GLN A 104 16.92 -10.67 3.21
N PHE A 105 17.38 -9.42 3.11
CA PHE A 105 17.11 -8.56 1.97
C PHE A 105 18.36 -7.77 1.58
N LYS A 106 18.29 -7.12 0.42
CA LYS A 106 19.24 -6.10 -0.01
C LYS A 106 18.49 -4.80 -0.27
N SER A 107 18.82 -3.75 0.47
CA SER A 107 18.12 -2.47 0.39
C SER A 107 18.14 -1.88 -1.00
N ILE A 108 19.26 -2.03 -1.72
CA ILE A 108 19.40 -1.51 -3.08
C ILE A 108 18.41 -2.16 -4.05
N GLU A 109 18.18 -3.47 -3.95
CA GLU A 109 17.25 -4.18 -4.84
C GLU A 109 15.80 -3.76 -4.58
N LEU A 110 15.41 -3.64 -3.31
CA LEU A 110 14.08 -3.18 -2.91
C LEU A 110 13.84 -1.70 -3.24
N ARG A 111 14.86 -0.85 -3.11
CA ARG A 111 14.79 0.55 -3.55
C ARG A 111 14.55 0.64 -5.05
N ASP A 112 15.26 -0.15 -5.83
CA ASP A 112 15.13 -0.13 -7.28
C ASP A 112 13.74 -0.64 -7.72
N GLU A 113 13.13 -1.60 -6.99
CA GLU A 113 11.71 -1.98 -7.19
C GLU A 113 10.76 -0.83 -6.84
N ALA A 114 10.97 -0.13 -5.72
CA ALA A 114 10.13 1.02 -5.36
C ALA A 114 10.19 2.12 -6.44
N ILE A 115 11.38 2.39 -6.99
CA ILE A 115 11.56 3.35 -8.09
C ILE A 115 10.88 2.85 -9.37
N ARG A 116 10.94 1.55 -9.68
CA ARG A 116 10.15 0.95 -10.78
C ARG A 116 8.64 1.15 -10.58
N TYR A 117 8.19 1.18 -9.33
CA TYR A 117 6.82 1.50 -8.93
C TYR A 117 6.56 3.02 -8.77
N SER A 118 7.33 3.86 -9.47
CA SER A 118 7.18 5.32 -9.55
C SER A 118 7.49 6.09 -8.27
N ALA A 119 8.10 5.48 -7.25
CA ALA A 119 8.66 6.23 -6.14
C ALA A 119 9.86 7.08 -6.62
N LYS A 120 10.04 8.28 -6.07
CA LYS A 120 11.24 9.08 -6.35
C LYS A 120 12.50 8.46 -5.74
N GLY A 121 12.34 7.80 -4.60
CA GLY A 121 13.39 7.10 -3.86
C GLY A 121 12.77 6.27 -2.74
N ALA A 122 13.56 5.41 -2.12
CA ALA A 122 13.17 4.63 -0.96
C ALA A 122 14.39 4.33 -0.09
N MET A 123 14.18 4.29 1.22
CA MET A 123 15.16 3.79 2.20
C MET A 123 14.62 2.52 2.81
N ILE A 124 15.42 1.46 2.78
CA ILE A 124 15.11 0.21 3.48
C ILE A 124 16.08 0.11 4.63
N LEU A 125 15.54 0.27 5.84
CA LEU A 125 16.28 0.42 7.09
C LEU A 125 15.98 -0.75 8.01
N ILE A 126 16.82 -0.93 9.02
CA ILE A 126 16.59 -1.92 10.09
C ILE A 126 16.45 -1.25 11.44
N CYS A 127 15.71 -1.88 12.35
CA CYS A 127 15.71 -1.51 13.75
C CYS A 127 16.73 -2.37 14.50
N LYS A 128 17.77 -1.74 15.03
CA LYS A 128 18.83 -2.40 15.81
C LYS A 128 18.94 -1.70 17.16
N ASN A 129 18.77 -2.45 18.25
CA ASN A 129 18.81 -1.93 19.63
C ASN A 129 17.86 -0.74 19.89
N GLY A 130 16.70 -0.71 19.22
CA GLY A 130 15.73 0.39 19.34
C GLY A 130 16.01 1.61 18.46
N GLU A 131 17.07 1.58 17.66
CA GLU A 131 17.42 2.64 16.71
C GLU A 131 17.21 2.21 15.26
N ILE A 132 16.75 3.14 14.42
CA ILE A 132 16.60 2.94 12.99
C ILE A 132 17.93 3.27 12.32
N VAL A 133 18.52 2.30 11.63
CA VAL A 133 19.85 2.41 11.03
C VAL A 133 19.89 1.92 9.59
N PHE A 134 20.87 2.41 8.83
CA PHE A 134 21.19 1.89 7.51
C PHE A 134 21.82 0.49 7.64
N PRO A 135 21.36 -0.51 6.88
CA PRO A 135 21.84 -1.88 7.03
C PRO A 135 23.28 -2.08 6.52
N GLU A 136 23.77 -1.24 5.63
CA GLU A 136 25.10 -1.37 5.02
C GLU A 136 26.25 -0.98 5.99
N ASP A 137 26.08 0.09 6.75
CA ASP A 137 27.12 0.65 7.62
C ASP A 137 26.69 0.87 9.08
N GLY A 138 25.42 0.62 9.40
CA GLY A 138 24.88 0.78 10.76
C GLY A 138 24.71 2.22 11.21
N ARG A 139 24.84 3.20 10.31
CA ARG A 139 24.66 4.63 10.63
C ARG A 139 23.22 4.92 11.03
N SER A 140 23.03 5.81 12.01
CA SER A 140 21.70 6.21 12.45
C SER A 140 20.97 7.04 11.39
N LEU A 141 19.67 6.77 11.21
CA LEU A 141 18.82 7.59 10.34
C LEU A 141 18.81 9.05 10.80
N ARG A 142 18.84 9.29 12.12
CA ARG A 142 18.80 10.63 12.73
C ARG A 142 19.99 11.50 12.38
N GLU A 143 21.12 10.91 12.02
CA GLU A 143 22.30 11.65 11.55
C GLU A 143 22.11 12.18 10.12
N THR A 144 21.20 11.58 9.35
CA THR A 144 20.93 11.91 7.95
C THR A 144 19.65 12.74 7.80
N LEU A 145 18.61 12.40 8.57
CA LEU A 145 17.31 13.05 8.62
C LEU A 145 16.94 13.27 10.10
N PRO A 146 17.40 14.38 10.71
CA PRO A 146 17.20 14.68 12.13
C PRO A 146 15.76 15.05 12.49
#